data_AF-A0A9P4QKF4-F1
#
_entry.id   AF-A0A9P4QKF4-F1
#
_cell.length_a   1.000
_cell.length_b   1.000
_cell.length_c   1.000
_cell.angle_alpha   90.00
_cell.angle_beta   90.00
_cell.angle_gamma   90.00
#
_symmetry.space_group_name_H-M   'P 1'
#
loop_
_entity.id
_entity.type
_entity.pdbx_description
1 polymer ?
#
loop_
_entity_poly.entity_id
_entity_poly.type
_entity_poly.pdbx_seq_one_letter_code
_entity_poly.pdbx_strand_id
1 'polypeptide(L)'
;MVPFPLGRLSNSNGPKSFNPPRGAFSILDFTSVGLAGAIITCVLFTYLRTWVSFNTPEQNQHKKGIPHNIPYAIPFIGKAFTFAFSPSKCVKAATKTAGPNTAYGLKLLGSTLYFLTGRDNIARIRKYSEVITDTGVQTFCLIRVFGMAPKAVEMYNLDDSSFYPKPLDTSAVKPNNRIDYHTHANFLKMLNGEGLNNLFKRWQQGFSRRLDALNIGTTWVEGKDIDDFWTMQLAASLNEAMAGPVLEQVNPNFTREFVDYLPYVHKLMMGLPRWSMPRANRLRDGLVRDVKAWHDLARERFDQSDVELNDGADRWWGLAAMRERQGILSAVDNWDRDSIACSDFGLLWGANINVHTAAIWMIIEIFRDPGLLTRIRLELDSMTELPENHCRWVEELMALPLLQSVYAEVLRLRTDVQTVFRNNRDDIRINEWIFPKKSLLLIPTRPAHMDNDYWNTRQGRHPLDRFWADRFLAYPGDAQSGPSLHNNRRMEGTKDIHTVNKAGPKFIASGTSDSWIPYGVGDRACPGRFFAQREMVAYCAIMVQNFEIEFPDLNAEEYVPNNDVFYGLGVQRPKVAIPFRIRRLERSQ
;
A
#
# COMPACT_ATOMS: atom_id res chain seq x y z
N MET A 1 54.68 0.05 54.47
CA MET A 1 56.08 0.05 53.98
C MET A 1 56.10 1.02 52.79
N VAL A 2 56.31 2.33 52.95
CA VAL A 2 57.57 3.11 53.24
C VAL A 2 58.54 3.04 52.02
N PRO A 3 59.23 4.13 51.55
CA PRO A 3 59.14 5.58 51.83
C PRO A 3 59.29 6.58 50.63
N PHE A 4 59.12 7.87 51.00
CA PHE A 4 59.56 9.18 50.45
C PHE A 4 61.04 9.33 49.99
N PRO A 5 61.40 10.45 49.31
CA PRO A 5 62.02 11.64 49.96
C PRO A 5 61.44 13.00 49.42
N LEU A 6 61.01 13.99 50.20
CA LEU A 6 61.68 15.02 51.03
C LEU A 6 62.61 16.03 50.30
N GLY A 7 62.19 17.31 50.28
CA GLY A 7 62.97 18.46 49.83
C GLY A 7 62.42 19.82 50.32
N ARG A 8 62.84 20.17 51.55
CA ARG A 8 62.89 21.44 52.33
C ARG A 8 62.26 22.78 51.87
N LEU A 9 61.77 23.47 52.91
CA LEU A 9 61.25 24.84 53.06
C LEU A 9 62.30 25.97 52.94
N SER A 10 61.86 27.18 52.58
CA SER A 10 62.31 28.42 53.25
C SER A 10 61.30 29.58 53.15
N ASN A 11 61.13 30.28 54.27
CA ASN A 11 60.25 31.41 54.57
C ASN A 11 60.45 32.67 53.70
N SER A 12 59.40 33.49 53.53
CA SER A 12 59.26 34.78 54.25
C SER A 12 58.41 35.85 53.52
N ASN A 13 57.49 36.45 54.30
CA ASN A 13 57.09 37.86 54.39
C ASN A 13 56.48 38.64 53.20
N GLY A 14 55.25 39.14 53.43
CA GLY A 14 54.85 40.50 53.05
C GLY A 14 53.62 40.61 52.13
N PRO A 15 52.60 41.45 52.45
CA PRO A 15 51.33 41.49 51.74
C PRO A 15 51.46 42.30 50.44
N LYS A 16 51.00 41.74 49.32
CA LYS A 16 50.73 42.52 48.11
C LYS A 16 49.27 42.30 47.71
N SER A 17 48.56 43.41 47.61
CA SER A 17 47.16 43.60 47.24
C SER A 17 46.66 42.63 46.17
N PHE A 18 45.64 41.83 46.52
CA PHE A 18 44.84 41.08 45.56
C PHE A 18 43.74 42.01 45.02
N ASN A 19 43.95 42.58 43.83
CA ASN A 19 42.84 43.00 42.97
C ASN A 19 42.42 41.78 42.14
N PRO A 20 41.12 41.45 42.01
CA PRO A 20 40.70 40.36 41.14
C PRO A 20 40.95 40.73 39.67
N PRO A 21 41.47 39.84 38.82
CA PRO A 21 41.48 40.09 37.40
C PRO A 21 40.04 40.05 36.88
N ARG A 22 39.51 41.22 36.53
CA ARG A 22 38.37 41.33 35.61
C ARG A 22 38.79 40.77 34.26
N GLY A 23 38.02 39.82 33.73
CA GLY A 23 38.05 39.46 32.31
C GLY A 23 38.62 38.09 31.99
N ALA A 24 37.87 37.04 32.33
CA ALA A 24 37.97 35.73 31.68
C ALA A 24 36.59 35.30 31.17
N PHE A 25 35.93 36.18 30.42
CA PHE A 25 34.76 35.87 29.58
C PHE A 25 34.96 36.66 28.29
N SER A 26 35.59 36.13 27.24
CA SER A 26 35.49 36.82 25.93
C SER A 26 36.00 36.11 24.65
N ILE A 27 36.35 34.82 24.59
CA ILE A 27 36.80 34.25 23.30
C ILE A 27 36.09 32.94 22.90
N LEU A 28 35.62 32.13 23.85
CA LEU A 28 34.85 30.92 23.54
C LEU A 28 33.34 31.15 23.30
N ASP A 29 32.80 32.33 23.65
CA ASP A 29 31.37 32.66 23.48
C ASP A 29 31.04 33.44 22.20
N PHE A 30 31.98 34.20 21.63
CA PHE A 30 31.70 35.00 20.42
C PHE A 30 31.65 34.14 19.14
N THR A 31 32.45 33.07 19.07
CA THR A 31 32.47 32.16 17.93
C THR A 31 31.23 31.27 17.88
N SER A 32 30.74 30.83 19.05
CA SER A 32 29.51 30.04 19.18
C SER A 32 28.26 30.88 18.92
N VAL A 33 28.20 32.12 19.42
CA VAL A 33 27.12 33.08 19.12
C VAL A 33 27.12 33.48 17.65
N GLY A 34 28.29 33.73 17.05
CA GLY A 34 28.43 34.03 15.62
C GLY A 34 28.00 32.87 14.72
N LEU A 35 28.38 31.64 15.07
CA LEU A 35 27.96 30.43 14.36
C LEU A 35 26.45 30.19 14.49
N ALA A 36 25.89 30.34 15.69
CA ALA A 36 24.45 30.23 15.92
C ALA A 36 23.67 31.29 15.13
N GLY A 37 24.15 32.54 15.13
CA GLY A 37 23.59 33.62 14.33
C GLY A 37 23.60 33.31 12.83
N ALA A 38 24.72 32.84 12.29
CA ALA A 38 24.83 32.44 10.88
C ALA A 38 23.86 31.29 10.53
N ILE A 39 23.74 30.27 11.39
CA ILE A 39 22.80 29.16 11.20
C ILE A 39 21.36 29.66 11.20
N ILE A 40 20.97 30.50 12.16
CA ILE A 40 19.63 31.09 12.24
C ILE A 40 19.33 31.92 11.00
N THR A 41 20.26 32.79 10.57
CA THR A 41 20.11 33.59 9.36
C THR A 41 19.95 32.71 8.12
N CYS A 42 20.77 31.66 7.95
CA CYS A 42 20.64 30.72 6.85
C CYS A 42 19.28 30.01 6.85
N VAL A 43 18.80 29.58 8.03
CA VAL A 43 17.50 28.91 8.19
C VAL A 43 16.34 29.85 7.84
N LEU A 44 16.33 31.06 8.41
CA LEU A 44 15.30 32.06 8.17
C LEU A 44 15.30 32.52 6.71
N PHE A 45 16.48 32.77 6.13
CA PHE A 45 16.62 33.15 4.73
C PHE A 45 16.12 32.04 3.80
N THR A 46 16.46 30.78 4.08
CA THR A 46 16.00 29.64 3.27
C THR A 46 14.49 29.47 3.36
N TYR A 47 13.93 29.57 4.56
CA TYR A 47 12.49 29.53 4.74
C TYR A 47 11.79 30.68 4.02
N LEU A 48 12.24 31.92 4.21
CA LEU A 48 11.66 33.10 3.57
C LEU A 48 11.75 33.00 2.04
N ARG A 49 12.91 32.63 1.49
CA ARG A 49 13.10 32.46 0.05
C ARG A 49 12.15 31.41 -0.52
N THR A 50 12.05 30.24 0.11
CA THR A 50 11.17 29.17 -0.36
C THR A 50 9.70 29.51 -0.17
N TRP A 51 9.35 30.21 0.90
CA TRP A 51 8.01 30.74 1.14
C TRP A 51 7.60 31.78 0.10
N VAL A 52 8.46 32.75 -0.21
CA VAL A 52 8.20 33.74 -1.27
C VAL A 52 8.02 33.03 -2.59
N SER A 53 8.94 32.14 -2.97
CA SER A 53 8.84 31.35 -4.21
C SER A 53 7.53 30.57 -4.30
N PHE A 54 7.09 29.94 -3.21
CA PHE A 54 5.84 29.17 -3.16
C PHE A 54 4.58 30.04 -3.21
N ASN A 55 4.62 31.26 -2.69
CA ASN A 55 3.46 32.17 -2.69
C ASN A 55 3.52 33.22 -3.82
N THR A 56 4.45 33.09 -4.76
CA THR A 56 4.60 34.06 -5.86
C THR A 56 3.38 33.96 -6.80
N PRO A 57 2.78 35.09 -7.23
CA PRO A 57 1.58 35.09 -8.08
C PRO A 57 1.70 34.29 -9.39
N GLU A 58 2.91 34.03 -9.88
CA GLU A 58 3.14 33.18 -11.06
C GLU A 58 2.61 31.75 -10.90
N GLN A 59 2.57 31.20 -9.67
CA GLN A 59 1.88 29.93 -9.41
C GLN A 59 0.35 30.08 -9.48
N ASN A 60 -0.19 31.20 -9.01
CA ASN A 60 -1.64 31.46 -9.02
C ASN A 60 -2.20 31.78 -10.42
N GLN A 61 -1.32 32.09 -11.38
CA GLN A 61 -1.68 32.44 -12.76
C GLN A 61 -1.53 31.28 -13.76
N HIS A 62 -1.39 30.02 -13.30
CA HIS A 62 -1.20 28.84 -14.16
C HIS A 62 -0.08 28.98 -15.21
N LYS A 63 0.99 29.71 -14.90
CA LYS A 63 2.16 29.75 -15.78
C LYS A 63 2.79 28.37 -15.83
N LYS A 64 3.10 27.88 -17.04
CA LYS A 64 3.72 26.56 -17.23
C LYS A 64 5.06 26.49 -16.50
N GLY A 65 5.27 25.52 -15.62
CA GLY A 65 6.49 25.46 -14.83
C GLY A 65 6.69 24.19 -14.00
N ILE A 66 7.87 24.09 -13.39
CA ILE A 66 8.20 23.02 -12.43
C ILE A 66 7.45 23.30 -11.12
N PRO A 67 6.78 22.31 -10.50
CA PRO A 67 6.11 22.54 -9.22
C PRO A 67 7.07 23.06 -8.14
N HIS A 68 6.67 24.12 -7.44
CA HIS A 68 7.49 24.72 -6.40
C HIS A 68 7.52 23.85 -5.15
N ASN A 69 8.62 23.93 -4.40
CA ASN A 69 8.76 23.18 -3.17
C ASN A 69 7.93 23.79 -2.05
N ILE A 70 7.25 22.95 -1.26
CA ILE A 70 6.65 23.37 0.01
C ILE A 70 7.74 24.02 0.88
N PRO A 71 7.46 25.17 1.53
CA PRO A 71 8.47 25.91 2.28
C PRO A 71 9.22 25.04 3.30
N TYR A 72 10.55 25.20 3.33
CA TYR A 72 11.44 24.43 4.21
C TYR A 72 12.57 25.31 4.77
N ALA A 73 12.99 24.95 5.98
CA ALA A 73 13.92 25.74 6.78
C ALA A 73 15.38 25.31 6.60
N ILE A 74 15.64 24.02 6.42
CA ILE A 74 17.00 23.47 6.42
C ILE A 74 17.46 23.26 4.96
N PRO A 75 18.49 23.99 4.48
CA PRO A 75 19.07 23.77 3.15
C PRO A 75 19.49 22.33 2.94
N PHE A 76 19.39 21.83 1.71
CA PHE A 76 19.69 20.46 1.30
C PHE A 76 18.81 19.37 1.94
N ILE A 77 18.66 19.35 3.27
CA ILE A 77 17.86 18.38 4.03
C ILE A 77 16.36 18.54 3.72
N GLY A 78 15.86 19.77 3.64
CA GLY A 78 14.45 20.04 3.41
C GLY A 78 13.56 19.47 4.51
N LYS A 79 12.59 18.62 4.13
CA LYS A 79 11.66 17.93 5.05
C LYS A 79 12.03 16.46 5.30
N ALA A 80 13.27 16.05 5.03
CA ALA A 80 13.72 14.66 5.13
C ALA A 80 13.44 14.01 6.49
N PHE A 81 13.77 14.68 7.60
CA PHE A 81 13.54 14.12 8.94
C PHE A 81 12.05 13.95 9.25
N THR A 82 11.24 14.96 8.97
CA THR A 82 9.79 14.86 9.20
C THR A 82 9.14 13.80 8.31
N PHE A 83 9.61 13.65 7.07
CA PHE A 83 9.13 12.61 6.16
C PHE A 83 9.55 11.21 6.63
N ALA A 84 10.80 11.04 7.08
CA ALA A 84 11.29 9.75 7.56
C ALA A 84 10.54 9.28 8.83
N PHE A 85 10.36 10.15 9.83
CA PHE A 85 9.76 9.76 11.11
C PHE A 85 8.22 9.87 11.15
N SER A 86 7.61 10.65 10.26
CA SER A 86 6.16 10.86 10.23
C SER A 86 5.68 11.22 8.81
N PRO A 87 5.80 10.29 7.85
CA PRO A 87 5.50 10.57 6.44
C PRO A 87 4.05 11.00 6.23
N SER A 88 3.10 10.34 6.89
CA SER A 88 1.67 10.71 6.88
C SER A 88 1.46 12.18 7.26
N LYS A 89 2.00 12.62 8.41
CA LYS A 89 1.86 14.00 8.88
C LYS A 89 2.55 14.98 7.92
N CYS A 90 3.74 14.63 7.43
CA CYS A 90 4.51 15.46 6.51
C CYS A 90 3.74 15.70 5.19
N VAL A 91 3.22 14.65 4.57
CA VAL A 91 2.49 14.73 3.29
C VAL A 91 1.11 15.36 3.48
N LYS A 92 0.36 15.00 4.54
CA LYS A 92 -0.94 15.62 4.83
C LYS A 92 -0.80 17.14 5.05
N ALA A 93 0.22 17.58 5.80
CA ALA A 93 0.48 19.01 5.99
C ALA A 93 0.91 19.70 4.68
N ALA A 94 1.80 19.08 3.91
CA ALA A 94 2.24 19.59 2.61
C ALA A 94 1.08 19.75 1.62
N THR A 95 0.24 18.73 1.46
CA THR A 95 -0.95 18.80 0.60
C THR A 95 -1.92 19.88 1.07
N LYS A 96 -2.14 20.02 2.38
CA LYS A 96 -3.00 21.08 2.92
C LYS A 96 -2.45 22.47 2.59
N THR A 97 -1.14 22.66 2.71
CA THR A 97 -0.47 23.92 2.36
C THR A 97 -0.54 24.21 0.86
N ALA A 98 -0.44 23.19 0.00
CA ALA A 98 -0.55 23.36 -1.45
C ALA A 98 -1.97 23.68 -1.92
N GLY A 99 -2.98 23.20 -1.21
CA GLY A 99 -4.37 23.33 -1.63
C GLY A 99 -4.81 22.20 -2.58
N PRO A 100 -6.08 22.20 -2.99
CA PRO A 100 -6.63 21.19 -3.88
C PRO A 100 -6.12 21.36 -5.33
N ASN A 101 -6.24 20.30 -6.13
CA ASN A 101 -6.07 20.33 -7.59
C ASN A 101 -4.75 20.95 -8.10
N THR A 102 -3.62 20.59 -7.49
CA THR A 102 -2.32 21.23 -7.77
C THR A 102 -1.17 20.22 -7.82
N ALA A 103 0.04 20.71 -8.11
CA ALA A 103 1.28 19.96 -7.93
C ALA A 103 2.25 20.71 -7.02
N TYR A 104 3.05 19.98 -6.25
CA TYR A 104 4.06 20.57 -5.37
C TYR A 104 5.29 19.68 -5.21
N GLY A 105 6.42 20.29 -4.91
CA GLY A 105 7.67 19.61 -4.59
C GLY A 105 7.86 19.42 -3.08
N LEU A 106 8.43 18.29 -2.69
CA LEU A 106 8.89 18.00 -1.33
C LEU A 106 10.40 17.74 -1.38
N LYS A 107 11.19 18.72 -0.92
CA LYS A 107 12.66 18.61 -0.87
C LYS A 107 13.08 17.64 0.24
N LEU A 108 13.82 16.59 -0.11
CA LEU A 108 14.36 15.58 0.80
C LEU A 108 15.81 15.26 0.41
N LEU A 109 16.78 15.54 1.30
CA LEU A 109 18.20 15.18 1.13
C LEU A 109 18.76 15.43 -0.29
N GLY A 110 18.66 16.68 -0.77
CA GLY A 110 19.17 17.08 -2.08
C GLY A 110 18.24 16.74 -3.26
N SER A 111 17.31 15.81 -3.10
CA SER A 111 16.32 15.41 -4.13
C SER A 111 14.95 16.04 -3.87
N THR A 112 14.08 16.02 -4.88
CA THR A 112 12.69 16.49 -4.75
C THR A 112 11.74 15.35 -5.16
N LEU A 113 10.80 15.03 -4.29
CA LEU A 113 9.62 14.24 -4.65
C LEU A 113 8.52 15.19 -5.12
N TYR A 114 7.92 14.95 -6.27
CA TYR A 114 6.82 15.75 -6.76
C TYR A 114 5.50 15.06 -6.46
N PHE A 115 4.53 15.78 -5.91
CA PHE A 115 3.19 15.30 -5.66
C PHE A 115 2.22 15.97 -6.63
N LEU A 116 1.28 15.19 -7.17
CA LEU A 116 0.24 15.66 -8.07
C LEU A 116 -1.13 15.29 -7.51
N THR A 117 -2.01 16.27 -7.35
CA THR A 117 -3.37 16.10 -6.86
C THR A 117 -4.38 16.65 -7.87
N GLY A 118 -5.63 16.20 -7.73
CA GLY A 118 -6.76 16.69 -8.51
C GLY A 118 -7.13 15.84 -9.71
N ARG A 119 -8.42 15.77 -9.96
CA ARG A 119 -9.04 14.86 -10.94
C ARG A 119 -8.52 15.08 -12.36
N ASP A 120 -8.52 16.34 -12.82
CA ASP A 120 -8.10 16.70 -14.17
C ASP A 120 -6.60 16.46 -14.39
N ASN A 121 -5.80 16.62 -13.34
CA ASN A 121 -4.38 16.30 -13.35
C ASN A 121 -4.14 14.79 -13.42
N ILE A 122 -4.84 14.02 -12.57
CA ILE A 122 -4.75 12.55 -12.50
C ILE A 122 -5.17 11.91 -13.83
N ALA A 123 -6.27 12.38 -14.44
CA ALA A 123 -6.76 11.86 -15.71
C ALA A 123 -5.73 11.95 -16.85
N ARG A 124 -4.84 12.96 -16.82
CA ARG A 124 -3.83 13.19 -17.84
C ARG A 124 -2.65 12.23 -17.78
N ILE A 125 -2.45 11.51 -16.67
CA ILE A 125 -1.37 10.53 -16.51
C ILE A 125 -1.45 9.42 -17.56
N ARG A 126 -2.65 9.02 -17.96
CA ARG A 126 -2.88 7.97 -18.98
C ARG A 126 -2.18 8.24 -20.31
N LYS A 127 -1.86 9.51 -20.63
CA LYS A 127 -1.11 9.87 -21.83
C LYS A 127 0.35 9.39 -21.82
N TYR A 128 0.86 9.00 -20.65
CA TYR A 128 2.25 8.61 -20.45
C TYR A 128 2.42 7.13 -20.12
N SER A 129 1.36 6.30 -20.23
CA SER A 129 1.41 4.88 -19.87
C SER A 129 2.62 4.13 -20.47
N GLU A 130 2.96 4.40 -21.73
CA GLU A 130 4.08 3.75 -22.44
C GLU A 130 5.48 4.09 -21.89
N VAL A 131 5.63 5.24 -21.22
CA VAL A 131 6.93 5.78 -20.83
C VAL A 131 7.11 5.94 -19.32
N ILE A 132 6.02 5.86 -18.54
CA ILE A 132 6.12 5.81 -17.08
C ILE A 132 6.47 4.40 -16.60
N THR A 133 7.33 4.36 -15.61
CA THR A 133 7.78 3.15 -14.94
C THR A 133 7.67 3.30 -13.43
N ASP A 134 7.40 2.17 -12.76
CA ASP A 134 7.42 1.98 -11.31
C ASP A 134 8.74 1.33 -10.82
N THR A 135 9.69 1.08 -11.73
CA THR A 135 10.98 0.45 -11.45
C THR A 135 11.71 1.11 -10.27
N GLY A 136 11.62 2.44 -10.13
CA GLY A 136 12.24 3.15 -9.00
C GLY A 136 11.73 2.69 -7.63
N VAL A 137 10.43 2.41 -7.50
CA VAL A 137 9.85 1.89 -6.25
C VAL A 137 10.10 0.40 -6.12
N GLN A 138 9.99 -0.36 -7.22
CA GLN A 138 10.24 -1.80 -7.19
C GLN A 138 11.68 -2.10 -6.73
N THR A 139 12.67 -1.44 -7.31
CA THR A 139 14.09 -1.56 -6.93
C THR A 139 14.34 -1.13 -5.49
N PHE A 140 13.70 -0.05 -5.04
CA PHE A 140 13.78 0.41 -3.66
C PHE A 140 13.26 -0.66 -2.68
N CYS A 141 12.08 -1.23 -2.95
CA CYS A 141 11.50 -2.30 -2.13
C CYS A 141 12.35 -3.58 -2.17
N LEU A 142 12.81 -4.01 -3.34
CA LEU A 142 13.67 -5.19 -3.48
C LEU A 142 14.94 -5.09 -2.62
N ILE A 143 15.59 -3.93 -2.59
CA ILE A 143 16.78 -3.72 -1.74
C ILE A 143 16.40 -3.61 -0.26
N ARG A 144 15.47 -2.71 0.07
CA ARG A 144 15.23 -2.30 1.46
C ARG A 144 14.35 -3.28 2.21
N VAL A 145 13.26 -3.69 1.58
CA VAL A 145 12.21 -4.53 2.16
C VAL A 145 12.55 -6.00 1.95
N PHE A 146 13.01 -6.41 0.78
CA PHE A 146 13.22 -7.85 0.49
C PHE A 146 14.68 -8.30 0.59
N GLY A 147 15.64 -7.37 0.69
CA GLY A 147 17.05 -7.71 0.91
C GLY A 147 17.79 -8.21 -0.33
N MET A 148 17.27 -7.97 -1.54
CA MET A 148 17.94 -8.29 -2.80
C MET A 148 19.26 -7.52 -2.92
N ALA A 149 20.30 -8.20 -3.41
CA ALA A 149 21.61 -7.61 -3.63
C ALA A 149 21.53 -6.44 -4.64
N PRO A 150 22.18 -5.29 -4.39
CA PRO A 150 22.15 -4.15 -5.32
C PRO A 150 22.60 -4.49 -6.75
N LYS A 151 23.54 -5.44 -6.91
CA LYS A 151 24.00 -5.92 -8.23
C LYS A 151 22.88 -6.54 -9.06
N ALA A 152 22.01 -7.36 -8.46
CA ALA A 152 20.89 -7.97 -9.18
C ALA A 152 19.83 -6.93 -9.57
N VAL A 153 19.64 -5.93 -8.71
CA VAL A 153 18.69 -4.83 -8.93
C VAL A 153 19.13 -3.89 -10.06
N GLU A 154 20.42 -3.85 -10.40
CA GLU A 154 20.91 -3.06 -11.53
C GLU A 154 20.21 -3.42 -12.85
N MET A 155 19.85 -4.69 -13.04
CA MET A 155 19.15 -5.14 -14.25
C MET A 155 17.79 -4.48 -14.45
N TYR A 156 17.08 -4.17 -13.37
CA TYR A 156 15.86 -3.38 -13.44
C TYR A 156 16.13 -1.95 -13.92
N ASN A 157 17.21 -1.32 -13.45
CA ASN A 157 17.56 0.04 -13.85
C ASN A 157 18.02 0.13 -15.31
N LEU A 158 18.52 -0.97 -15.87
CA LEU A 158 18.92 -1.09 -17.26
C LEU A 158 17.73 -1.37 -18.20
N ASP A 159 16.60 -1.86 -17.68
CA ASP A 159 15.40 -2.09 -18.48
C ASP A 159 14.69 -0.77 -18.82
N ASP A 160 14.88 -0.29 -20.04
CA ASP A 160 14.18 0.86 -20.60
C ASP A 160 13.21 0.47 -21.73
N SER A 161 12.86 -0.81 -21.81
CA SER A 161 12.12 -1.38 -22.95
C SER A 161 10.60 -1.19 -22.91
N SER A 162 10.07 -0.70 -21.79
CA SER A 162 8.64 -0.68 -21.41
C SER A 162 8.05 -2.07 -21.11
N PHE A 163 6.86 -2.08 -20.51
CA PHE A 163 6.11 -3.29 -20.20
C PHE A 163 5.18 -3.77 -21.35
N TYR A 164 5.23 -3.15 -22.53
CA TYR A 164 4.44 -3.57 -23.69
C TYR A 164 5.12 -4.71 -24.46
N PRO A 165 4.37 -5.56 -25.19
CA PRO A 165 4.96 -6.65 -25.99
C PRO A 165 6.03 -6.18 -26.97
N LYS A 166 5.77 -5.10 -27.71
CA LYS A 166 6.78 -4.48 -28.57
C LYS A 166 7.67 -3.57 -27.71
N PRO A 167 9.01 -3.77 -27.68
CA PRO A 167 9.89 -2.84 -27.01
C PRO A 167 9.88 -1.47 -27.70
N LEU A 168 10.20 -0.43 -26.95
CA LEU A 168 10.41 0.90 -27.51
C LEU A 168 11.55 0.85 -28.54
N ASP A 169 11.38 1.49 -29.70
CA ASP A 169 12.32 1.39 -30.83
C ASP A 169 13.76 1.86 -30.48
N THR A 170 13.91 2.66 -29.42
CA THR A 170 15.19 3.16 -28.92
C THR A 170 15.86 2.27 -27.87
N SER A 171 15.19 1.21 -27.41
CA SER A 171 15.71 0.32 -26.36
C SER A 171 16.64 -0.73 -26.97
N ALA A 172 17.80 -0.93 -26.35
CA ALA A 172 18.78 -1.96 -26.73
C ALA A 172 18.81 -3.13 -25.73
N VAL A 173 17.82 -3.21 -24.83
CA VAL A 173 17.74 -4.25 -23.79
C VAL A 173 17.57 -5.62 -24.44
N LYS A 174 18.37 -6.60 -24.02
CA LYS A 174 18.24 -7.98 -24.51
C LYS A 174 16.85 -8.55 -24.19
N PRO A 175 16.27 -9.41 -25.05
CA PRO A 175 14.95 -9.97 -24.82
C PRO A 175 14.74 -10.59 -23.43
N ASN A 176 15.72 -11.32 -22.88
CA ASN A 176 15.65 -11.94 -21.56
C ASN A 176 15.70 -10.94 -20.38
N ASN A 177 16.23 -9.74 -20.61
CA ASN A 177 16.37 -8.68 -19.60
C ASN A 177 15.23 -7.65 -19.64
N ARG A 178 14.17 -7.90 -20.41
CA ARG A 178 12.93 -7.10 -20.40
C ARG A 178 12.07 -7.47 -19.20
N ILE A 179 12.60 -7.26 -18.00
CA ILE A 179 12.03 -7.73 -16.73
C ILE A 179 10.64 -7.14 -16.50
N ASP A 180 10.44 -5.85 -16.79
CA ASP A 180 9.15 -5.17 -16.60
C ASP A 180 8.06 -5.83 -17.47
N TYR A 181 8.35 -6.03 -18.76
CA TYR A 181 7.45 -6.73 -19.68
C TYR A 181 7.14 -8.17 -19.24
N HIS A 182 8.17 -8.99 -18.99
CA HIS A 182 7.95 -10.40 -18.69
C HIS A 182 7.21 -10.61 -17.37
N THR A 183 7.56 -9.86 -16.33
CA THR A 183 6.88 -9.97 -15.04
C THR A 183 5.46 -9.41 -15.10
N HIS A 184 5.22 -8.32 -15.85
CA HIS A 184 3.87 -7.80 -16.08
C HIS A 184 3.00 -8.77 -16.89
N ALA A 185 3.53 -9.36 -17.97
CA ALA A 185 2.81 -10.33 -18.78
C ALA A 185 2.46 -11.60 -17.97
N ASN A 186 3.39 -12.08 -17.14
CA ASN A 186 3.15 -13.18 -16.21
C ASN A 186 2.05 -12.84 -15.19
N PHE A 187 2.02 -11.62 -14.64
CA PHE A 187 0.93 -11.15 -13.78
C PHE A 187 -0.41 -11.13 -14.51
N LEU A 188 -0.48 -10.62 -15.74
CA LEU A 188 -1.73 -10.59 -16.50
C LEU A 188 -2.27 -11.99 -16.77
N LYS A 189 -1.39 -12.97 -17.05
CA LYS A 189 -1.77 -14.38 -17.22
C LYS A 189 -2.28 -15.00 -15.92
N MET A 190 -1.66 -14.67 -14.78
CA MET A 190 -2.08 -15.16 -13.46
C MET A 190 -3.38 -14.52 -12.95
N LEU A 191 -3.62 -13.24 -13.27
CA LEU A 191 -4.62 -12.41 -12.59
C LEU A 191 -5.79 -11.98 -13.48
N ASN A 192 -5.88 -12.51 -14.71
CA ASN A 192 -7.05 -12.34 -15.59
C ASN A 192 -7.53 -13.69 -16.13
N GLY A 193 -8.76 -13.69 -16.68
CA GLY A 193 -9.33 -14.84 -17.38
C GLY A 193 -9.27 -16.13 -16.55
N GLU A 194 -8.77 -17.19 -17.17
CA GLU A 194 -8.68 -18.51 -16.55
C GLU A 194 -7.69 -18.55 -15.37
N GLY A 195 -6.55 -17.88 -15.44
CA GLY A 195 -5.59 -17.82 -14.33
C GLY A 195 -6.20 -17.23 -13.06
N LEU A 196 -7.00 -16.17 -13.22
CA LEU A 196 -7.76 -15.56 -12.13
C LEU A 196 -8.77 -16.54 -11.52
N ASN A 197 -9.50 -17.27 -12.36
CA ASN A 197 -10.47 -18.27 -11.92
C ASN A 197 -9.80 -19.40 -11.13
N ASN A 198 -8.65 -19.88 -11.60
CA ASN A 198 -7.90 -20.96 -10.97
C ASN A 198 -7.32 -20.52 -9.61
N LEU A 199 -6.72 -19.33 -9.53
CA LEU A 199 -6.24 -18.76 -8.27
C LEU A 199 -7.39 -18.57 -7.27
N PHE A 200 -8.52 -18.01 -7.69
CA PHE A 200 -9.69 -17.83 -6.83
C PHE A 200 -10.25 -19.17 -6.30
N LYS A 201 -10.41 -20.17 -7.17
CA LYS A 201 -10.86 -21.51 -6.77
C LYS A 201 -9.95 -22.11 -5.71
N ARG A 202 -8.63 -22.06 -5.90
CA ARG A 202 -7.64 -22.58 -4.95
C ARG A 202 -7.68 -21.84 -3.61
N TRP A 203 -7.75 -20.51 -3.65
CA TRP A 203 -7.90 -19.69 -2.45
C TRP A 203 -9.16 -20.04 -1.67
N GLN A 204 -10.32 -20.13 -2.33
CA GLN A 204 -11.60 -20.43 -1.69
C GLN A 204 -11.59 -21.82 -1.02
N GLN A 205 -11.01 -22.82 -1.69
CA GLN A 205 -10.87 -24.16 -1.14
C GLN A 205 -9.93 -24.18 0.09
N GLY A 206 -8.77 -23.50 -0.01
CA GLY A 206 -7.82 -23.38 1.10
C GLY A 206 -8.43 -22.66 2.30
N PHE A 207 -9.13 -21.55 2.04
CA PHE A 207 -9.81 -20.76 3.08
C PHE A 207 -10.93 -21.55 3.74
N SER A 208 -11.76 -22.27 2.98
CA SER A 208 -12.84 -23.11 3.53
C SER A 208 -12.30 -24.20 4.45
N ARG A 209 -11.24 -24.91 4.03
CA ARG A 209 -10.58 -25.93 4.89
C ARG A 209 -10.08 -25.34 6.21
N ARG A 210 -9.48 -24.15 6.16
CA ARG A 210 -8.95 -23.46 7.35
C ARG A 210 -10.07 -22.96 8.25
N LEU A 211 -11.16 -22.45 7.66
CA LEU A 211 -12.35 -22.05 8.39
C LEU A 211 -12.97 -23.22 9.16
N ASP A 212 -13.11 -24.38 8.51
CA ASP A 212 -13.61 -25.60 9.15
C ASP A 212 -12.69 -26.06 10.29
N ALA A 213 -11.36 -25.98 10.09
CA ALA A 213 -10.36 -26.35 11.09
C ALA A 213 -10.38 -25.46 12.35
N LEU A 214 -10.95 -24.25 12.30
CA LEU A 214 -11.12 -23.41 13.49
C LEU A 214 -12.14 -23.98 14.47
N ASN A 215 -13.02 -24.90 14.03
CA ASN A 215 -14.04 -25.56 14.87
C ASN A 215 -14.90 -24.58 15.68
N ILE A 216 -15.26 -23.43 15.10
CA ILE A 216 -16.13 -22.44 15.73
C ILE A 216 -17.57 -22.98 15.73
N GLY A 217 -18.07 -23.33 16.92
CA GLY A 217 -19.43 -23.80 17.15
C GLY A 217 -20.42 -22.67 17.44
N THR A 218 -21.58 -23.01 18.02
CA THR A 218 -22.65 -22.06 18.39
C THR A 218 -22.37 -21.31 19.70
N THR A 219 -21.31 -21.66 20.42
CA THR A 219 -20.86 -20.96 21.63
C THR A 219 -19.92 -19.80 21.28
N TRP A 220 -20.04 -18.69 22.00
CA TRP A 220 -19.15 -17.54 21.84
C TRP A 220 -17.68 -17.89 22.11
N VAL A 221 -16.82 -17.47 21.19
CA VAL A 221 -15.36 -17.51 21.30
C VAL A 221 -14.84 -16.08 21.29
N GLU A 222 -14.06 -15.72 22.30
CA GLU A 222 -13.46 -14.39 22.45
C GLU A 222 -12.11 -14.31 21.71
N GLY A 223 -11.88 -13.20 21.01
CA GLY A 223 -10.65 -12.89 20.28
C GLY A 223 -10.11 -11.51 20.66
N LYS A 224 -8.78 -11.40 20.76
CA LYS A 224 -8.11 -10.17 21.21
C LYS A 224 -8.07 -9.06 20.17
N ASP A 225 -7.87 -9.44 18.91
CA ASP A 225 -7.82 -8.52 17.79
C ASP A 225 -8.31 -9.23 16.52
N ILE A 226 -9.29 -8.64 15.85
CA ILE A 226 -9.87 -9.20 14.63
C ILE A 226 -8.90 -9.19 13.45
N ASP A 227 -8.01 -8.19 13.38
CA ASP A 227 -7.00 -8.11 12.31
C ASP A 227 -6.00 -9.26 12.40
N ASP A 228 -5.41 -9.44 13.58
CA ASP A 228 -4.45 -10.53 13.84
C ASP A 228 -5.09 -11.92 13.65
N PHE A 229 -6.34 -12.11 14.09
CA PHE A 229 -7.02 -13.41 14.00
C PHE A 229 -7.22 -13.85 12.55
N TRP A 230 -7.75 -12.97 11.69
CA TRP A 230 -8.09 -13.32 10.30
C TRP A 230 -6.93 -13.20 9.33
N THR A 231 -5.98 -12.29 9.58
CA THR A 231 -4.80 -12.11 8.71
C THR A 231 -4.04 -13.42 8.54
N MET A 232 -3.89 -14.22 9.60
CA MET A 232 -3.18 -15.51 9.52
C MET A 232 -3.88 -16.51 8.59
N GLN A 233 -5.21 -16.63 8.69
CA GLN A 233 -5.98 -17.59 7.89
C GLN A 233 -6.04 -17.20 6.42
N LEU A 234 -6.25 -15.90 6.16
CA LEU A 234 -6.25 -15.36 4.81
C LEU A 234 -4.86 -15.50 4.17
N ALA A 235 -3.79 -15.16 4.91
CA ALA A 235 -2.44 -15.27 4.40
C ALA A 235 -2.01 -16.69 4.07
N ALA A 236 -2.31 -17.64 4.95
CA ALA A 236 -1.99 -19.05 4.70
C ALA A 236 -2.74 -19.57 3.46
N SER A 237 -4.01 -19.18 3.30
CA SER A 237 -4.85 -19.57 2.16
C SER A 237 -4.30 -19.03 0.85
N LEU A 238 -3.91 -17.75 0.80
CA LEU A 238 -3.38 -17.12 -0.41
C LEU A 238 -1.97 -17.61 -0.75
N ASN A 239 -1.10 -17.79 0.24
CA ASN A 239 0.24 -18.35 0.04
C ASN A 239 0.16 -19.76 -0.54
N GLU A 240 -0.69 -20.64 0.01
CA GLU A 240 -0.90 -22.00 -0.51
C GLU A 240 -1.56 -21.99 -1.90
N ALA A 241 -2.51 -21.07 -2.14
CA ALA A 241 -3.16 -20.95 -3.44
C ALA A 241 -2.17 -20.58 -4.55
N MET A 242 -1.23 -19.66 -4.26
CA MET A 242 -0.21 -19.20 -5.20
C MET A 242 0.96 -20.18 -5.34
N ALA A 243 1.66 -20.48 -4.23
CA ALA A 243 2.92 -21.22 -4.19
C ALA A 243 2.75 -22.73 -4.01
N GLY A 244 1.52 -23.20 -3.80
CA GLY A 244 1.25 -24.59 -3.49
C GLY A 244 1.54 -24.94 -2.02
N PRO A 245 1.23 -26.17 -1.61
CA PRO A 245 1.36 -26.58 -0.21
C PRO A 245 2.80 -26.74 0.24
N VAL A 246 3.75 -26.95 -0.68
CA VAL A 246 5.14 -27.29 -0.34
C VAL A 246 5.85 -26.14 0.40
N LEU A 247 5.54 -24.88 0.08
CA LEU A 247 6.12 -23.73 0.79
C LEU A 247 5.90 -23.82 2.31
N GLU A 248 4.67 -24.12 2.75
CA GLU A 248 4.36 -24.28 4.18
C GLU A 248 4.79 -25.65 4.73
N GLN A 249 4.79 -26.72 3.93
CA GLN A 249 5.22 -28.04 4.40
C GLN A 249 6.70 -28.06 4.79
N VAL A 250 7.55 -27.41 3.99
CA VAL A 250 8.99 -27.32 4.24
C VAL A 250 9.30 -26.23 5.28
N ASN A 251 8.46 -25.20 5.35
CA ASN A 251 8.62 -24.07 6.26
C ASN A 251 7.34 -23.85 7.09
N PRO A 252 7.07 -24.66 8.14
CA PRO A 252 5.80 -24.62 8.87
C PRO A 252 5.50 -23.28 9.57
N ASN A 253 6.52 -22.45 9.80
CA ASN A 253 6.38 -21.14 10.42
C ASN A 253 6.29 -20.00 9.40
N PHE A 254 6.40 -20.26 8.09
CA PHE A 254 6.51 -19.23 7.05
C PHE A 254 5.42 -18.17 7.17
N THR A 255 4.15 -18.57 7.15
CA THR A 255 3.04 -17.61 7.20
C THR A 255 2.98 -16.85 8.53
N ARG A 256 3.36 -17.48 9.65
CA ARG A 256 3.44 -16.79 10.95
C ARG A 256 4.52 -15.73 10.95
N GLU A 257 5.73 -16.08 10.50
CA GLU A 257 6.85 -15.13 10.41
C GLU A 257 6.58 -14.03 9.37
N PHE A 258 5.85 -14.36 8.30
CA PHE A 258 5.39 -13.42 7.29
C PHE A 258 4.46 -12.37 7.89
N VAL A 259 3.48 -12.77 8.70
CA VAL A 259 2.57 -11.83 9.39
C VAL A 259 3.32 -10.99 10.42
N ASP A 260 4.19 -11.61 11.23
CA ASP A 260 5.08 -10.93 12.20
C ASP A 260 6.01 -9.90 11.53
N TYR A 261 6.34 -10.10 10.26
CA TYR A 261 7.21 -9.24 9.48
C TYR A 261 6.51 -7.93 9.04
N LEU A 262 5.20 -7.96 8.76
CA LEU A 262 4.47 -6.83 8.15
C LEU A 262 4.62 -5.49 8.91
N PRO A 263 4.54 -5.44 10.26
CA PRO A 263 4.71 -4.18 10.99
C PRO A 263 6.11 -3.53 10.87
N TYR A 264 7.11 -4.28 10.39
CA TYR A 264 8.47 -3.78 10.24
C TYR A 264 8.77 -3.15 8.87
N VAL A 265 7.92 -3.35 7.85
CA VAL A 265 8.17 -2.92 6.47
C VAL A 265 8.53 -1.43 6.40
N HIS A 266 7.77 -0.57 7.08
CA HIS A 266 8.03 0.87 7.08
C HIS A 266 9.40 1.24 7.68
N LYS A 267 9.77 0.58 8.78
CA LYS A 267 11.07 0.80 9.44
C LYS A 267 12.22 0.29 8.57
N LEU A 268 12.02 -0.79 7.82
CA LEU A 268 13.02 -1.31 6.87
C LEU A 268 13.26 -0.35 5.69
N MET A 269 12.21 0.32 5.21
CA MET A 269 12.36 1.36 4.18
C MET A 269 13.23 2.55 4.62
N MET A 270 13.30 2.85 5.92
CA MET A 270 14.18 3.89 6.45
C MET A 270 15.68 3.55 6.28
N GLY A 271 16.02 2.28 6.06
CA GLY A 271 17.40 1.86 5.83
C GLY A 271 18.32 1.99 7.05
N LEU A 272 17.75 1.91 8.27
CA LEU A 272 18.52 1.96 9.52
C LEU A 272 19.52 0.78 9.61
N PRO A 273 20.65 0.94 10.34
CA PRO A 273 21.63 -0.13 10.52
C PRO A 273 21.02 -1.41 11.10
N ARG A 274 21.49 -2.58 10.65
CA ARG A 274 20.89 -3.89 11.01
C ARG A 274 20.82 -4.14 12.53
N TRP A 275 21.82 -3.65 13.29
CA TRP A 275 21.88 -3.79 14.74
C TRP A 275 20.77 -3.03 15.49
N SER A 276 20.16 -2.01 14.90
CA SER A 276 19.05 -1.27 15.52
C SER A 276 17.69 -1.95 15.31
N MET A 277 17.62 -2.90 14.36
CA MET A 277 16.40 -3.64 14.04
C MET A 277 16.69 -5.15 13.85
N PRO A 278 17.26 -5.83 14.86
CA PRO A 278 17.72 -7.20 14.70
C PRO A 278 16.56 -8.17 14.41
N ARG A 279 15.38 -7.99 15.02
CA ARG A 279 14.20 -8.82 14.74
C ARG A 279 13.70 -8.66 13.29
N ALA A 280 13.57 -7.43 12.80
CA ALA A 280 13.10 -7.16 11.45
C ALA A 280 14.02 -7.80 10.39
N ASN A 281 15.34 -7.66 10.57
CA ASN A 281 16.33 -8.25 9.68
C ASN A 281 16.34 -9.78 9.75
N ARG A 282 16.20 -10.38 10.95
CA ARG A 282 16.10 -11.84 11.09
C ARG A 282 14.87 -12.41 10.40
N LEU A 283 13.70 -11.79 10.58
CA LEU A 283 12.46 -12.21 9.91
C LEU A 283 12.59 -12.09 8.40
N ARG A 284 13.08 -10.95 7.88
CA ARG A 284 13.29 -10.75 6.44
C ARG A 284 14.21 -11.82 5.85
N ASP A 285 15.38 -12.01 6.46
CA ASP A 285 16.38 -12.95 5.94
C ASP A 285 15.92 -14.41 6.14
N GLY A 286 15.06 -14.69 7.12
CA GLY A 286 14.36 -15.96 7.30
C GLY A 286 13.37 -16.25 6.18
N LEU A 287 12.46 -15.32 5.91
CA LEU A 287 11.44 -15.46 4.86
C LEU A 287 12.06 -15.66 3.47
N VAL A 288 13.15 -14.95 3.14
CA VAL A 288 13.89 -15.18 1.89
C VAL A 288 14.50 -16.58 1.84
N ARG A 289 15.05 -17.06 2.96
CA ARG A 289 15.62 -18.41 3.07
C ARG A 289 14.54 -19.47 2.87
N ASP A 290 13.36 -19.28 3.45
CA ASP A 290 12.23 -20.21 3.35
C ASP A 290 11.70 -20.30 1.91
N VAL A 291 11.55 -19.16 1.23
CA VAL A 291 11.19 -19.12 -0.20
C VAL A 291 12.25 -19.82 -1.04
N LYS A 292 13.54 -19.61 -0.74
CA LYS A 292 14.63 -20.30 -1.44
C LYS A 292 14.61 -21.82 -1.20
N ALA A 293 14.36 -22.27 0.03
CA ALA A 293 14.25 -23.69 0.34
C ALA A 293 13.08 -24.35 -0.42
N TRP A 294 11.94 -23.65 -0.52
CA TRP A 294 10.83 -24.05 -1.38
C TRP A 294 11.24 -24.17 -2.84
N HIS A 295 11.90 -23.14 -3.41
CA HIS A 295 12.38 -23.18 -4.78
C HIS A 295 13.35 -24.32 -5.06
N ASP A 296 14.28 -24.58 -4.13
CA ASP A 296 15.29 -25.62 -4.30
C ASP A 296 14.66 -27.01 -4.30
N LEU A 297 13.72 -27.29 -3.39
CA LEU A 297 12.97 -28.55 -3.37
C LEU A 297 12.09 -28.71 -4.61
N ALA A 298 11.38 -27.64 -5.01
CA ALA A 298 10.51 -27.69 -6.18
C ALA A 298 11.30 -27.96 -7.47
N ARG A 299 12.52 -27.41 -7.62
CA ARG A 299 13.41 -27.74 -8.75
C ARG A 299 13.95 -29.16 -8.72
N GLU A 300 14.21 -29.69 -7.52
CA GLU A 300 14.72 -31.06 -7.36
C GLU A 300 13.64 -32.11 -7.68
N ARG A 301 12.40 -31.85 -7.29
CA ARG A 301 11.34 -32.87 -7.25
C ARG A 301 10.28 -32.75 -8.33
N PHE A 302 10.13 -31.59 -8.95
CA PHE A 302 9.13 -31.40 -9.99
C PHE A 302 9.37 -32.33 -11.17
N ASP A 303 8.34 -33.06 -11.56
CA ASP A 303 8.25 -33.79 -12.82
C ASP A 303 7.03 -33.33 -13.63
N GLN A 304 7.10 -33.41 -14.96
CA GLN A 304 6.00 -33.00 -15.83
C GLN A 304 4.72 -33.83 -15.59
N SER A 305 4.84 -35.04 -15.07
CA SER A 305 3.70 -35.90 -14.68
C SER A 305 2.95 -35.40 -13.44
N ASP A 306 3.52 -34.49 -12.65
CA ASP A 306 2.85 -33.86 -11.49
C ASP A 306 1.88 -32.74 -11.90
N VAL A 307 1.90 -32.31 -13.17
CA VAL A 307 1.07 -31.21 -13.66
C VAL A 307 -0.38 -31.65 -13.82
N GLU A 308 -1.28 -30.98 -13.11
CA GLU A 308 -2.71 -31.25 -13.20
C GLU A 308 -3.27 -30.85 -14.58
N LEU A 309 -4.13 -31.71 -15.16
CA LEU A 309 -4.67 -31.52 -16.52
C LEU A 309 -5.70 -30.39 -16.65
N ASN A 310 -6.35 -30.03 -15.55
CA ASN A 310 -7.40 -29.01 -15.46
C ASN A 310 -6.86 -27.58 -15.57
N ASP A 311 -5.87 -27.22 -14.74
CA ASP A 311 -5.42 -25.84 -14.55
C ASP A 311 -3.90 -25.67 -14.65
N GLY A 312 -3.18 -26.75 -14.92
CA GLY A 312 -1.73 -26.76 -15.05
C GLY A 312 -0.99 -26.51 -13.73
N ALA A 313 -1.69 -26.48 -12.59
CA ALA A 313 -1.07 -26.40 -11.28
C ALA A 313 -0.26 -27.67 -10.99
N ASP A 314 0.61 -27.58 -10.00
CA ASP A 314 1.30 -28.73 -9.44
C ASP A 314 1.55 -28.52 -7.94
N ARG A 315 1.84 -29.61 -7.22
CA ARG A 315 2.06 -29.54 -5.78
C ARG A 315 3.34 -28.78 -5.39
N TRP A 316 4.33 -28.70 -6.27
CA TRP A 316 5.67 -28.17 -6.00
C TRP A 316 5.72 -26.66 -6.16
N TRP A 317 5.21 -26.11 -7.26
CA TRP A 317 5.21 -24.68 -7.57
C TRP A 317 3.86 -24.00 -7.31
N GLY A 318 2.79 -24.76 -7.10
CA GLY A 318 1.45 -24.21 -7.00
C GLY A 318 0.88 -23.87 -8.37
N LEU A 319 0.60 -22.59 -8.62
CA LEU A 319 0.06 -22.16 -9.91
C LEU A 319 1.05 -22.40 -11.06
N ALA A 320 0.54 -22.77 -12.23
CA ALA A 320 1.31 -22.78 -13.49
C ALA A 320 2.09 -21.48 -13.72
N ALA A 321 1.50 -20.33 -13.37
CA ALA A 321 2.15 -19.03 -13.51
C ALA A 321 3.37 -18.86 -12.60
N MET A 322 3.37 -19.46 -11.40
CA MET A 322 4.53 -19.44 -10.49
C MET A 322 5.65 -20.35 -11.01
N ARG A 323 5.31 -21.50 -11.60
CA ARG A 323 6.27 -22.37 -12.29
C ARG A 323 6.91 -21.69 -13.50
N GLU A 324 6.09 -21.09 -14.37
CA GLU A 324 6.55 -20.31 -15.54
C GLU A 324 7.46 -19.15 -15.15
N ARG A 325 7.10 -18.47 -14.05
CA ARG A 325 7.87 -17.36 -13.50
C ARG A 325 9.31 -17.76 -13.16
N GLN A 326 9.58 -19.00 -12.73
CA GLN A 326 10.95 -19.46 -12.49
C GLN A 326 11.81 -19.45 -13.76
N GLY A 327 11.23 -19.83 -14.91
CA GLY A 327 11.90 -19.75 -16.20
C GLY A 327 12.22 -18.31 -16.59
N ILE A 328 11.27 -17.40 -16.36
CA ILE A 328 11.45 -15.96 -16.61
C ILE A 328 12.58 -15.39 -15.74
N LEU A 329 12.53 -15.60 -14.43
CA LEU A 329 13.46 -14.96 -13.49
C LEU A 329 14.87 -15.55 -13.57
N SER A 330 15.00 -16.85 -13.88
CA SER A 330 16.31 -17.49 -14.06
C SER A 330 17.02 -17.10 -15.36
N ALA A 331 16.29 -16.57 -16.34
CA ALA A 331 16.85 -16.09 -17.59
C ALA A 331 17.42 -14.66 -17.49
N VAL A 332 17.17 -13.93 -16.39
CA VAL A 332 17.67 -12.57 -16.20
C VAL A 332 19.17 -12.60 -15.93
N ASP A 333 19.95 -11.84 -16.71
CA ASP A 333 21.40 -11.76 -16.52
C ASP A 333 21.73 -11.30 -15.09
N ASN A 334 22.81 -11.81 -14.49
CA ASN A 334 23.26 -11.45 -13.13
C ASN A 334 22.30 -11.78 -11.97
N TRP A 335 21.21 -12.51 -12.19
CA TRP A 335 20.36 -12.99 -11.10
C TRP A 335 20.81 -14.35 -10.60
N ASP A 336 20.92 -14.47 -9.28
CA ASP A 336 21.16 -15.72 -8.58
C ASP A 336 19.88 -16.25 -7.92
N ARG A 337 19.98 -17.44 -7.30
CA ARG A 337 18.84 -18.05 -6.60
C ARG A 337 18.29 -17.18 -5.47
N ASP A 338 19.15 -16.40 -4.81
CA ASP A 338 18.74 -15.47 -3.75
C ASP A 338 17.90 -14.33 -4.32
N SER A 339 18.30 -13.78 -5.47
CA SER A 339 17.56 -12.72 -6.17
C SER A 339 16.17 -13.21 -6.61
N ILE A 340 16.08 -14.42 -7.16
CA ILE A 340 14.79 -15.03 -7.51
C ILE A 340 13.90 -15.19 -6.27
N ALA A 341 14.45 -15.70 -5.16
CA ALA A 341 13.71 -15.82 -3.89
C ALA A 341 13.24 -14.47 -3.33
N CYS A 342 14.07 -13.43 -3.38
CA CYS A 342 13.68 -12.08 -2.99
C CYS A 342 12.54 -11.52 -3.86
N SER A 343 12.54 -11.82 -5.17
CA SER A 343 11.49 -11.38 -6.09
C SER A 343 10.16 -12.07 -5.78
N ASP A 344 10.16 -13.38 -5.54
CA ASP A 344 8.94 -14.14 -5.23
C ASP A 344 8.44 -13.87 -3.80
N PHE A 345 9.32 -13.63 -2.85
CA PHE A 345 8.92 -13.08 -1.54
C PHE A 345 8.22 -11.73 -1.70
N GLY A 346 8.72 -10.86 -2.58
CA GLY A 346 8.07 -9.60 -2.92
C GLY A 346 6.68 -9.77 -3.55
N LEU A 347 6.50 -10.78 -4.39
CA LEU A 347 5.19 -11.13 -4.97
C LEU A 347 4.20 -11.62 -3.91
N LEU A 348 4.59 -12.56 -3.05
CA LEU A 348 3.76 -13.05 -1.95
C LEU A 348 3.41 -11.89 -1.00
N TRP A 349 4.36 -11.02 -0.69
CA TRP A 349 4.13 -9.81 0.10
C TRP A 349 3.06 -8.91 -0.53
N GLY A 350 3.21 -8.60 -1.82
CA GLY A 350 2.29 -7.72 -2.56
C GLY A 350 0.88 -8.30 -2.69
N ALA A 351 0.76 -9.63 -2.81
CA ALA A 351 -0.52 -10.32 -2.91
C ALA A 351 -1.32 -10.25 -1.60
N ASN A 352 -0.65 -10.32 -0.45
CA ASN A 352 -1.29 -10.46 0.86
C ASN A 352 -1.62 -9.13 1.57
N ILE A 353 -0.67 -8.17 1.59
CA ILE A 353 -0.67 -7.10 2.61
C ILE A 353 -1.91 -6.19 2.59
N ASN A 354 -2.49 -5.95 1.42
CA ASN A 354 -3.56 -4.98 1.22
C ASN A 354 -4.97 -5.58 1.26
N VAL A 355 -5.16 -6.70 0.55
CA VAL A 355 -6.49 -7.29 0.36
C VAL A 355 -7.08 -7.83 1.66
N HIS A 356 -6.27 -8.48 2.50
CA HIS A 356 -6.75 -9.02 3.78
C HIS A 356 -7.20 -7.92 4.73
N THR A 357 -6.39 -6.87 4.88
CA THR A 357 -6.75 -5.70 5.69
C THR A 357 -8.06 -5.07 5.20
N ALA A 358 -8.25 -4.97 3.88
CA ALA A 358 -9.49 -4.42 3.32
C ALA A 358 -10.70 -5.32 3.56
N ALA A 359 -10.55 -6.64 3.40
CA ALA A 359 -11.59 -7.62 3.66
C ALA A 359 -12.01 -7.62 5.14
N ILE A 360 -11.04 -7.49 6.06
CA ILE A 360 -11.27 -7.37 7.49
C ILE A 360 -12.01 -6.07 7.83
N TRP A 361 -11.68 -4.95 7.18
CA TRP A 361 -12.46 -3.72 7.32
C TRP A 361 -13.91 -3.88 6.88
N MET A 362 -14.19 -4.62 5.80
CA MET A 362 -15.58 -4.87 5.39
C MET A 362 -16.39 -5.54 6.50
N ILE A 363 -15.85 -6.58 7.13
CA ILE A 363 -16.57 -7.25 8.23
C ILE A 363 -16.65 -6.38 9.49
N ILE A 364 -15.64 -5.56 9.79
CA ILE A 364 -15.72 -4.60 10.90
C ILE A 364 -16.89 -3.64 10.66
N GLU A 365 -16.98 -3.03 9.48
CA GLU A 365 -18.03 -2.04 9.17
C GLU A 365 -19.43 -2.66 9.09
N ILE A 366 -19.54 -3.91 8.61
CA ILE A 366 -20.83 -4.61 8.53
C ILE A 366 -21.30 -5.06 9.91
N PHE A 367 -20.46 -5.74 10.70
CA PHE A 367 -20.90 -6.37 11.94
C PHE A 367 -21.07 -5.37 13.11
N ARG A 368 -20.43 -4.19 13.06
CA ARG A 368 -20.64 -3.12 14.05
C ARG A 368 -21.96 -2.37 13.87
N ASP A 369 -22.63 -2.53 12.72
CA ASP A 369 -23.92 -1.90 12.39
C ASP A 369 -24.97 -2.98 12.13
N PRO A 370 -25.85 -3.26 13.13
CA PRO A 370 -26.91 -4.27 12.99
C PRO A 370 -27.86 -4.01 11.80
N GLY A 371 -28.09 -2.74 11.45
CA GLY A 371 -28.93 -2.36 10.32
C GLY A 371 -28.28 -2.71 8.98
N LEU A 372 -26.98 -2.41 8.85
CA LEU A 372 -26.20 -2.80 7.67
C LEU A 372 -26.07 -4.32 7.56
N LEU A 373 -25.75 -5.02 8.65
CA LEU A 373 -25.68 -6.48 8.68
C LEU A 373 -26.99 -7.12 8.18
N THR A 374 -28.13 -6.61 8.63
CA THR A 374 -29.45 -7.09 8.18
C THR A 374 -29.64 -6.87 6.68
N ARG A 375 -29.29 -5.69 6.16
CA ARG A 375 -29.42 -5.38 4.73
C ARG A 375 -28.50 -6.25 3.86
N ILE A 376 -27.27 -6.52 4.31
CA ILE A 376 -26.33 -7.41 3.59
C ILE A 376 -26.84 -8.84 3.62
N ARG A 377 -27.36 -9.34 4.76
CA ARG A 377 -27.97 -10.68 4.83
C ARG A 377 -29.14 -10.81 3.86
N LEU A 378 -30.05 -9.84 3.83
CA LEU A 378 -31.17 -9.82 2.88
C LEU A 378 -30.71 -9.79 1.41
N GLU A 379 -29.64 -9.05 1.11
CA GLU A 379 -29.06 -9.02 -0.24
C GLU A 379 -28.45 -10.38 -0.63
N LEU A 380 -27.74 -11.03 0.29
CA LEU A 380 -27.16 -12.36 0.10
C LEU A 380 -28.24 -13.46 0.00
N ASP A 381 -29.32 -13.37 0.77
CA ASP A 381 -30.46 -14.30 0.75
C ASP A 381 -31.24 -14.23 -0.58
N SER A 382 -31.09 -13.14 -1.33
CA SER A 382 -31.70 -12.98 -2.66
C SER A 382 -30.98 -13.77 -3.76
N MET A 383 -29.79 -14.31 -3.47
CA MET A 383 -29.08 -15.19 -4.40
C MET A 383 -29.77 -16.56 -4.45
N THR A 384 -29.93 -17.10 -5.66
CA THR A 384 -30.31 -18.51 -5.84
C THR A 384 -29.25 -19.42 -5.23
N GLU A 385 -29.62 -20.64 -4.80
CA GLU A 385 -28.75 -21.62 -4.12
C GLU A 385 -27.28 -21.56 -4.54
N LEU A 386 -26.37 -21.62 -3.54
CA LEU A 386 -24.92 -21.59 -3.73
C LEU A 386 -24.51 -22.42 -4.96
N PRO A 387 -24.02 -21.79 -6.03
CA PRO A 387 -23.57 -22.54 -7.19
C PRO A 387 -22.50 -23.55 -6.77
N GLU A 388 -22.65 -24.83 -7.13
CA GLU A 388 -21.56 -25.82 -7.00
C GLU A 388 -20.26 -25.30 -7.67
N ASN A 389 -20.43 -24.41 -8.65
CA ASN A 389 -19.38 -23.69 -9.34
C ASN A 389 -18.92 -22.42 -8.59
N HIS A 390 -17.71 -22.48 -8.03
CA HIS A 390 -17.06 -21.41 -7.27
C HIS A 390 -16.98 -20.08 -8.05
N CYS A 391 -16.71 -20.14 -9.36
CA CYS A 391 -16.58 -18.93 -10.19
C CYS A 391 -17.92 -18.23 -10.40
N ARG A 392 -18.99 -19.01 -10.60
CA ARG A 392 -20.34 -18.44 -10.76
C ARG A 392 -20.81 -17.79 -9.47
N TRP A 393 -20.55 -18.41 -8.32
CA TRP A 393 -20.91 -17.85 -7.01
C TRP A 393 -20.28 -16.47 -6.79
N VAL A 394 -18.98 -16.31 -7.04
CA VAL A 394 -18.34 -15.01 -6.84
C VAL A 394 -18.78 -13.96 -7.88
N GLU A 395 -19.15 -14.37 -9.09
CA GLU A 395 -19.73 -13.47 -10.09
C GLU A 395 -21.11 -12.94 -9.64
N GLU A 396 -21.93 -13.79 -9.04
CA GLU A 396 -23.22 -13.38 -8.47
C GLU A 396 -23.02 -12.44 -7.27
N LEU A 397 -22.03 -12.70 -6.39
CA LEU A 397 -21.65 -11.77 -5.31
C LEU A 397 -21.19 -10.41 -5.84
N MET A 398 -20.43 -10.39 -6.93
CA MET A 398 -19.96 -9.16 -7.56
C MET A 398 -21.11 -8.34 -8.20
N ALA A 399 -22.27 -8.95 -8.43
CA ALA A 399 -23.46 -8.28 -8.93
C ALA A 399 -24.33 -7.65 -7.83
N LEU A 400 -24.05 -7.92 -6.55
CA LEU A 400 -24.82 -7.42 -5.41
C LEU A 400 -24.52 -5.93 -5.12
N PRO A 401 -25.46 -5.00 -5.33
CA PRO A 401 -25.18 -3.57 -5.28
C PRO A 401 -24.63 -3.06 -3.95
N LEU A 402 -25.24 -3.42 -2.82
CA LEU A 402 -24.84 -2.93 -1.50
C LEU A 402 -23.49 -3.52 -1.09
N LEU A 403 -23.25 -4.80 -1.34
CA LEU A 403 -21.95 -5.43 -1.11
C LEU A 403 -20.82 -4.75 -1.91
N GLN A 404 -21.07 -4.41 -3.18
CA GLN A 404 -20.12 -3.63 -3.99
C GLN A 404 -19.91 -2.21 -3.45
N SER A 405 -20.96 -1.57 -2.95
CA SER A 405 -20.86 -0.25 -2.34
C SER A 405 -20.04 -0.25 -1.05
N VAL A 406 -20.20 -1.28 -0.20
CA VAL A 406 -19.36 -1.49 0.99
C VAL A 406 -17.91 -1.69 0.60
N TYR A 407 -17.64 -2.58 -0.37
CA TYR A 407 -16.28 -2.80 -0.90
C TYR A 407 -15.64 -1.49 -1.38
N ALA A 408 -16.37 -0.70 -2.18
CA ALA A 408 -15.84 0.54 -2.74
C ALA A 408 -15.62 1.63 -1.68
N GLU A 409 -16.51 1.75 -0.71
CA GLU A 409 -16.41 2.72 0.39
C GLU A 409 -15.29 2.36 1.37
N VAL A 410 -15.11 1.08 1.70
CA VAL A 410 -13.96 0.61 2.49
C VAL A 410 -12.66 1.01 1.81
N LEU A 411 -12.52 0.75 0.52
CA LEU A 411 -11.30 1.12 -0.21
C LEU A 411 -11.10 2.63 -0.31
N ARG A 412 -12.16 3.43 -0.46
CA ARG A 412 -12.08 4.91 -0.45
C ARG A 412 -11.60 5.42 0.91
N LEU A 413 -12.13 4.88 2.01
CA LEU A 413 -11.88 5.37 3.36
C LEU A 413 -10.56 4.86 3.96
N ARG A 414 -10.19 3.61 3.65
CA ARG A 414 -9.10 2.89 4.33
C ARG A 414 -7.80 2.84 3.53
N THR A 415 -7.77 3.34 2.30
CA THR A 415 -6.56 3.31 1.45
C THR A 415 -5.80 4.63 1.44
N ASP A 416 -4.56 4.61 1.92
CA ASP A 416 -3.60 5.71 1.80
C ASP A 416 -2.37 5.21 1.02
N VAL A 417 -2.46 5.11 -0.31
CA VAL A 417 -1.34 4.71 -1.19
C VAL A 417 -0.75 5.92 -1.92
N GLN A 418 0.57 5.89 -2.14
CA GLN A 418 1.27 6.82 -3.03
C GLN A 418 1.55 6.07 -4.33
N THR A 419 0.80 6.36 -5.40
CA THR A 419 1.15 5.80 -6.71
C THR A 419 2.39 6.54 -7.20
N VAL A 420 3.47 5.82 -7.46
CA VAL A 420 4.75 6.43 -7.81
C VAL A 420 5.11 6.10 -9.25
N PHE A 421 5.39 7.16 -10.01
CA PHE A 421 5.85 7.07 -11.39
C PHE A 421 7.17 7.79 -11.56
N ARG A 422 7.90 7.34 -12.58
CA ARG A 422 9.09 7.99 -13.10
C ARG A 422 9.07 7.88 -14.61
N ASN A 423 9.54 8.91 -15.31
CA ASN A 423 9.92 8.80 -16.72
C ASN A 423 11.44 8.95 -16.80
N ASN A 424 12.14 7.98 -17.39
CA ASN A 424 13.60 8.00 -17.50
C ASN A 424 14.12 8.83 -18.68
N ARG A 425 13.26 9.17 -19.64
CA ARG A 425 13.61 9.74 -20.94
C ARG A 425 13.32 11.22 -21.00
N ASP A 426 12.06 11.58 -20.82
CA ASP A 426 11.54 12.91 -21.06
C ASP A 426 10.87 13.52 -19.82
N ASP A 427 10.71 14.83 -19.85
CA ASP A 427 9.89 15.54 -18.87
C ASP A 427 8.43 15.16 -19.04
N ILE A 428 7.72 14.94 -17.92
CA ILE A 428 6.27 14.71 -17.93
C ILE A 428 5.57 16.07 -17.87
N ARG A 429 4.67 16.34 -18.82
CA ARG A 429 3.90 17.59 -18.89
C ARG A 429 2.42 17.33 -18.61
N ILE A 430 1.91 17.82 -17.49
CA ILE A 430 0.52 17.65 -17.08
C ILE A 430 -0.09 19.02 -16.83
N ASN A 431 -1.02 19.41 -17.70
CA ASN A 431 -1.66 20.72 -17.70
C ASN A 431 -0.60 21.84 -17.69
N GLU A 432 -0.49 22.60 -16.61
CA GLU A 432 0.51 23.65 -16.38
C GLU A 432 1.83 23.14 -15.79
N TRP A 433 1.91 21.91 -15.32
CA TRP A 433 3.07 21.38 -14.61
C TRP A 433 4.05 20.63 -15.51
N ILE A 434 5.33 20.87 -15.28
CA ILE A 434 6.45 20.16 -15.91
C ILE A 434 7.23 19.42 -14.82
N PHE A 435 7.23 18.09 -14.88
CA PHE A 435 8.02 17.24 -14.00
C PHE A 435 9.30 16.84 -14.73
N PRO A 436 10.48 17.22 -14.21
CA PRO A 436 11.74 16.91 -14.86
C PRO A 436 11.93 15.41 -15.07
N LYS A 437 12.57 15.02 -16.17
CA LYS A 437 12.98 13.63 -16.41
C LYS A 437 13.72 13.07 -15.19
N LYS A 438 13.53 11.77 -14.95
CA LYS A 438 14.08 11.00 -13.82
C LYS A 438 13.57 11.42 -12.43
N SER A 439 12.70 12.41 -12.31
CA SER A 439 12.07 12.76 -11.04
C SER A 439 10.99 11.74 -10.64
N LEU A 440 10.73 11.64 -9.33
CA LEU A 440 9.65 10.80 -8.80
C LEU A 440 8.37 11.64 -8.70
N LEU A 441 7.34 11.20 -9.41
CA LEU A 441 6.00 11.75 -9.38
C LEU A 441 5.11 10.85 -8.52
N LEU A 442 4.51 11.40 -7.48
CA LEU A 442 3.66 10.70 -6.52
C LEU A 442 2.23 11.21 -6.64
N ILE A 443 1.28 10.29 -6.71
CA ILE A 443 -0.15 10.58 -6.71
C ILE A 443 -0.74 9.98 -5.42
N PRO A 444 -0.98 10.80 -4.39
CA PRO A 444 -1.62 10.34 -3.17
C PRO A 444 -3.10 10.05 -3.42
N THR A 445 -3.61 8.94 -2.90
CA THR A 445 -5.06 8.64 -3.01
C THR A 445 -5.91 9.52 -2.13
N ARG A 446 -5.45 9.82 -0.90
CA ARG A 446 -6.24 10.53 0.11
C ARG A 446 -6.88 11.83 -0.38
N PRO A 447 -6.17 12.74 -1.09
CA PRO A 447 -6.79 13.98 -1.56
C PRO A 447 -7.92 13.72 -2.56
N ALA A 448 -7.80 12.71 -3.42
CA ALA A 448 -8.86 12.32 -4.35
C ALA A 448 -10.03 11.64 -3.63
N HIS A 449 -9.75 10.77 -2.65
CA HIS A 449 -10.74 10.06 -1.86
C HIS A 449 -11.49 10.93 -0.84
N MET A 450 -10.92 12.08 -0.45
CA MET A 450 -11.46 13.01 0.55
C MET A 450 -11.87 14.37 -0.07
N ASP A 451 -12.08 14.40 -1.39
CA ASP A 451 -12.49 15.60 -2.13
C ASP A 451 -13.97 15.95 -1.88
N ASN A 452 -14.21 17.01 -1.10
CA ASN A 452 -15.56 17.51 -0.81
C ASN A 452 -16.25 18.13 -2.03
N ASP A 453 -15.50 18.50 -3.08
CA ASP A 453 -16.07 19.04 -4.31
C ASP A 453 -16.55 17.93 -5.26
N TYR A 454 -16.16 16.68 -4.99
CA TYR A 454 -16.54 15.52 -5.79
C TYR A 454 -17.52 14.61 -5.05
N TRP A 455 -17.16 14.14 -3.87
CA TRP A 455 -17.85 13.06 -3.18
C TRP A 455 -19.16 13.52 -2.54
N ASN A 456 -20.22 12.74 -2.73
CA ASN A 456 -21.50 13.00 -2.11
C ASN A 456 -21.43 12.79 -0.59
N THR A 457 -21.77 13.84 0.16
CA THR A 457 -21.87 13.84 1.62
C THR A 457 -23.30 13.98 2.13
N ARG A 458 -24.30 13.99 1.23
CA ARG A 458 -25.70 14.35 1.54
C ARG A 458 -25.81 15.63 2.38
N GLN A 459 -25.22 16.71 1.86
CA GLN A 459 -25.18 18.01 2.54
C GLN A 459 -24.53 17.91 3.94
N GLY A 460 -23.44 17.15 4.05
CA GLY A 460 -22.69 16.97 5.29
C GLY A 460 -23.21 15.91 6.27
N ARG A 461 -24.35 15.25 6.00
CA ARG A 461 -24.87 14.16 6.86
C ARG A 461 -23.97 12.92 6.88
N HIS A 462 -23.22 12.70 5.81
CA HIS A 462 -22.25 11.60 5.68
C HIS A 462 -20.86 12.15 5.34
N PRO A 463 -20.10 12.61 6.36
CA PRO A 463 -18.73 13.09 6.18
C PRO A 463 -17.82 12.09 5.45
N LEU A 464 -16.78 12.59 4.78
CA LEU A 464 -15.87 11.75 3.99
C LEU A 464 -14.90 10.91 4.83
N ASP A 465 -14.73 11.25 6.11
CA ASP A 465 -13.95 10.49 7.09
C ASP A 465 -14.79 9.47 7.88
N ARG A 466 -16.08 9.35 7.56
CA ARG A 466 -17.00 8.35 8.09
C ARG A 466 -17.41 7.35 7.02
N PHE A 467 -17.57 6.11 7.44
CA PHE A 467 -18.06 5.05 6.56
C PHE A 467 -19.53 5.29 6.25
N TRP A 468 -19.90 5.19 4.97
CA TRP A 468 -21.30 5.27 4.53
C TRP A 468 -21.55 4.19 3.48
N ALA A 469 -22.22 3.11 3.88
CA ALA A 469 -22.46 1.93 3.05
C ALA A 469 -23.15 2.26 1.72
N ASP A 470 -23.95 3.33 1.67
CA ASP A 470 -24.75 3.69 0.49
C ASP A 470 -24.04 4.70 -0.43
N ARG A 471 -22.78 5.08 -0.15
CA ARG A 471 -22.11 6.15 -0.91
C ARG A 471 -22.07 5.86 -2.41
N PHE A 472 -21.89 4.61 -2.80
CA PHE A 472 -21.83 4.19 -4.20
C PHE A 472 -23.18 3.66 -4.72
N LEU A 473 -24.28 3.84 -3.99
CA LEU A 473 -25.61 3.42 -4.41
C LEU A 473 -26.41 4.58 -5.02
N ALA A 474 -26.89 4.37 -6.24
CA ALA A 474 -27.91 5.19 -6.85
C ALA A 474 -29.30 4.54 -6.66
N TYR A 475 -30.19 5.25 -5.98
CA TYR A 475 -31.56 4.83 -5.70
C TYR A 475 -32.51 5.36 -6.78
N PRO A 476 -33.36 4.50 -7.37
CA PRO A 476 -34.44 4.94 -8.25
C PRO A 476 -35.32 5.99 -7.57
N GLY A 477 -35.57 7.12 -8.24
CA GLY A 477 -36.36 8.23 -7.70
C GLY A 477 -35.60 9.20 -6.80
N ASP A 478 -34.32 8.98 -6.52
CA ASP A 478 -33.47 9.89 -5.76
C ASP A 478 -32.31 10.40 -6.61
N ALA A 479 -32.50 11.53 -7.29
CA ALA A 479 -31.49 12.15 -8.13
C ALA A 479 -30.24 12.64 -7.36
N GLN A 480 -30.31 12.71 -6.02
CA GLN A 480 -29.19 13.10 -5.16
C GLN A 480 -28.42 11.90 -4.59
N SER A 481 -28.79 10.68 -4.97
CA SER A 481 -28.07 9.46 -4.62
C SER A 481 -26.85 9.23 -5.53
N GLY A 482 -26.03 8.25 -5.17
CA GLY A 482 -24.78 7.92 -5.86
C GLY A 482 -23.56 8.70 -5.36
N PRO A 483 -22.37 8.37 -5.90
CA PRO A 483 -21.09 8.75 -5.28
C PRO A 483 -20.68 10.20 -5.49
N SER A 484 -21.18 10.88 -6.53
CA SER A 484 -20.71 12.22 -6.91
C SER A 484 -21.78 13.30 -6.77
N LEU A 485 -21.36 14.52 -6.42
CA LEU A 485 -22.22 15.71 -6.38
C LEU A 485 -22.73 16.14 -7.76
N HIS A 486 -22.08 15.69 -8.85
CA HIS A 486 -22.33 16.14 -10.21
C HIS A 486 -23.03 15.08 -11.09
N ASN A 487 -23.80 14.16 -10.48
CA ASN A 487 -24.48 13.04 -11.15
C ASN A 487 -25.47 13.40 -12.29
N ASN A 488 -25.58 14.67 -12.69
CA ASN A 488 -26.60 15.17 -13.63
C ASN A 488 -26.28 15.06 -15.13
N ARG A 489 -25.14 14.48 -15.60
CA ARG A 489 -24.77 14.61 -17.04
C ARG A 489 -24.48 13.36 -17.86
N ARG A 490 -24.46 12.15 -17.32
CA ARG A 490 -24.29 10.93 -18.14
C ARG A 490 -25.01 9.71 -17.55
N MET A 491 -26.34 9.75 -17.53
CA MET A 491 -27.15 8.51 -17.43
C MET A 491 -27.57 7.97 -18.81
N GLU A 492 -27.05 8.54 -19.91
CA GLU A 492 -27.22 7.99 -21.25
C GLU A 492 -25.94 7.29 -21.68
N GLY A 493 -25.93 5.96 -21.64
CA GLY A 493 -25.05 5.15 -22.47
C GLY A 493 -23.99 4.26 -21.81
N THR A 494 -24.08 3.90 -20.53
CA THR A 494 -23.22 2.84 -19.97
C THR A 494 -23.96 1.50 -19.94
N LYS A 495 -23.38 0.50 -20.62
CA LYS A 495 -23.74 -0.91 -20.46
C LYS A 495 -23.29 -1.34 -19.05
N ASP A 496 -24.12 -1.06 -18.05
CA ASP A 496 -23.88 -1.58 -16.70
C ASP A 496 -24.13 -3.08 -16.70
N ILE A 497 -23.06 -3.80 -16.35
CA ILE A 497 -22.98 -5.25 -16.32
C ILE A 497 -23.83 -5.75 -15.13
N HIS A 498 -24.80 -6.60 -15.44
CA HIS A 498 -25.55 -7.46 -14.52
C HIS A 498 -26.17 -6.79 -13.27
N THR A 499 -27.28 -6.04 -13.44
CA THR A 499 -28.22 -5.81 -12.32
C THR A 499 -29.49 -6.62 -12.52
N VAL A 500 -29.74 -7.56 -11.62
CA VAL A 500 -30.84 -8.55 -11.68
C VAL A 500 -32.19 -7.94 -11.29
N ASN A 501 -32.23 -6.72 -10.73
CA ASN A 501 -33.48 -6.10 -10.29
C ASN A 501 -33.62 -4.64 -10.77
N LYS A 502 -34.56 -4.38 -11.68
CA LYS A 502 -34.80 -3.03 -12.25
C LYS A 502 -35.35 -2.01 -11.24
N ALA A 503 -35.86 -2.46 -10.09
CA ALA A 503 -36.51 -1.62 -9.08
C ALA A 503 -35.63 -1.26 -7.86
N GLY A 504 -34.49 -1.94 -7.66
CA GLY A 504 -33.60 -1.73 -6.51
C GLY A 504 -32.51 -0.68 -6.72
N PRO A 505 -31.72 -0.36 -5.67
CA PRO A 505 -30.53 0.48 -5.82
C PRO A 505 -29.51 -0.14 -6.76
N LYS A 506 -28.76 0.70 -7.48
CA LYS A 506 -27.68 0.28 -8.38
C LYS A 506 -26.34 0.74 -7.86
N PHE A 507 -25.34 -0.14 -7.92
CA PHE A 507 -23.96 0.24 -7.64
C PHE A 507 -23.40 1.08 -8.79
N ILE A 508 -22.84 2.24 -8.47
CA ILE A 508 -22.26 3.18 -9.44
C ILE A 508 -20.79 3.40 -9.09
N ALA A 509 -19.90 2.84 -9.91
CA ALA A 509 -18.48 3.18 -9.93
C ALA A 509 -18.06 3.90 -11.23
N SER A 510 -18.87 3.81 -12.29
CA SER A 510 -18.60 4.46 -13.56
C SER A 510 -18.46 5.98 -13.38
N GLY A 511 -17.42 6.58 -13.98
CA GLY A 511 -17.16 8.02 -13.85
C GLY A 511 -16.43 8.42 -12.56
N THR A 512 -16.07 7.45 -11.70
CA THR A 512 -15.25 7.69 -10.51
C THR A 512 -13.76 7.44 -10.74
N SER A 513 -13.34 6.99 -11.92
CA SER A 513 -11.98 6.50 -12.21
C SER A 513 -10.82 7.46 -11.91
N ASP A 514 -11.10 8.76 -11.81
CA ASP A 514 -10.09 9.80 -11.55
C ASP A 514 -10.18 10.36 -10.11
N SER A 515 -11.15 9.87 -9.32
CA SER A 515 -11.38 10.24 -7.92
C SER A 515 -11.31 9.02 -6.97
N TRP A 516 -11.74 7.85 -7.43
CA TRP A 516 -11.66 6.56 -6.75
C TRP A 516 -10.49 5.75 -7.32
N ILE A 517 -9.32 5.94 -6.72
CA ILE A 517 -8.06 5.37 -7.20
C ILE A 517 -7.36 4.45 -6.18
N PRO A 518 -8.07 3.54 -5.47
CA PRO A 518 -7.45 2.72 -4.42
C PRO A 518 -6.41 1.72 -4.97
N TYR A 519 -6.53 1.35 -6.25
CA TYR A 519 -5.59 0.46 -6.94
C TYR A 519 -4.48 1.21 -7.69
N GLY A 520 -4.36 2.52 -7.50
CA GLY A 520 -3.50 3.38 -8.31
C GLY A 520 -4.19 3.84 -9.59
N VAL A 521 -3.40 4.28 -10.58
CA VAL A 521 -3.92 4.97 -11.77
C VAL A 521 -3.31 4.45 -13.07
N GLY A 522 -4.10 4.48 -14.14
CA GLY A 522 -3.65 4.09 -15.50
C GLY A 522 -3.32 2.62 -15.65
N ASP A 523 -2.51 2.29 -16.65
CA ASP A 523 -2.15 0.90 -17.01
C ASP A 523 -1.21 0.24 -15.98
N ARG A 524 -0.65 1.06 -15.08
CA ARG A 524 0.15 0.64 -13.92
C ARG A 524 -0.69 0.46 -12.65
N ALA A 525 -2.02 0.55 -12.73
CA ALA A 525 -2.88 0.18 -11.62
C ALA A 525 -2.69 -1.30 -11.25
N CYS A 526 -2.98 -1.65 -9.99
CA CYS A 526 -2.74 -2.98 -9.43
C CYS A 526 -3.27 -4.09 -10.37
N PRO A 527 -2.41 -5.03 -10.80
CA PRO A 527 -2.84 -6.13 -11.66
C PRO A 527 -3.76 -7.11 -10.91
N GLY A 528 -3.63 -7.21 -9.59
CA GLY A 528 -4.43 -8.09 -8.73
C GLY A 528 -5.80 -7.55 -8.34
N ARG A 529 -6.23 -6.38 -8.84
CA ARG A 529 -7.49 -5.71 -8.42
C ARG A 529 -8.74 -6.59 -8.55
N PHE A 530 -8.81 -7.42 -9.60
CA PHE A 530 -9.96 -8.30 -9.83
C PHE A 530 -9.97 -9.50 -8.87
N PHE A 531 -8.79 -10.07 -8.58
CA PHE A 531 -8.65 -11.08 -7.54
C PHE A 531 -8.99 -10.50 -6.16
N ALA A 532 -8.46 -9.32 -5.85
CA ALA A 532 -8.70 -8.65 -4.57
C ALA A 532 -10.19 -8.38 -4.34
N GLN A 533 -10.91 -7.91 -5.36
CA GLN A 533 -12.36 -7.72 -5.28
C GLN A 533 -13.08 -9.04 -4.99
N ARG A 534 -12.76 -10.11 -5.74
CA ARG A 534 -13.36 -11.45 -5.57
C ARG A 534 -13.12 -12.01 -4.16
N GLU A 535 -11.88 -11.94 -3.69
CA GLU A 535 -11.51 -12.38 -2.34
C GLU A 535 -12.27 -11.59 -1.27
N MET A 536 -12.29 -10.26 -1.35
CA MET A 536 -12.96 -9.41 -0.37
C MET A 536 -14.46 -9.71 -0.26
N VAL A 537 -15.17 -9.82 -1.39
CA VAL A 537 -16.62 -10.05 -1.39
C VAL A 537 -16.97 -11.49 -1.00
N ALA A 538 -16.17 -12.47 -1.42
CA ALA A 538 -16.33 -13.87 -1.04
C ALA A 538 -16.09 -14.08 0.46
N TYR A 539 -14.99 -13.54 0.99
CA TYR A 539 -14.70 -13.55 2.42
C TYR A 539 -15.86 -12.93 3.21
N CYS A 540 -16.30 -11.73 2.82
CA CYS A 540 -17.40 -11.05 3.48
C CYS A 540 -18.69 -11.88 3.48
N ALA A 541 -19.07 -12.46 2.34
CA ALA A 541 -20.26 -13.31 2.23
C ALA A 541 -20.17 -14.54 3.13
N ILE A 542 -19.02 -15.24 3.12
CA ILE A 542 -18.76 -16.40 3.99
C ILE A 542 -18.93 -16.00 5.45
N MET A 543 -18.37 -14.87 5.87
CA MET A 543 -18.47 -14.40 7.25
C MET A 543 -19.91 -14.08 7.65
N VAL A 544 -20.62 -13.31 6.83
CA VAL A 544 -22.00 -12.85 7.12
C VAL A 544 -23.01 -14.00 7.15
N GLN A 545 -22.85 -15.00 6.29
CA GLN A 545 -23.77 -16.15 6.18
C GLN A 545 -23.51 -17.25 7.21
N ASN A 546 -22.33 -17.31 7.82
CA ASN A 546 -21.97 -18.40 8.73
C ASN A 546 -21.83 -17.96 10.20
N PHE A 547 -21.62 -16.68 10.48
CA PHE A 547 -21.27 -16.24 11.83
C PHE A 547 -22.10 -15.07 12.34
N GLU A 548 -22.17 -15.00 13.67
CA GLU A 548 -22.39 -13.78 14.42
C GLU A 548 -21.04 -13.32 14.96
N ILE A 549 -20.74 -12.04 14.74
CA ILE A 549 -19.55 -11.38 15.27
C ILE A 549 -20.03 -10.14 15.99
N GLU A 550 -19.53 -9.94 17.20
CA GLU A 550 -19.79 -8.73 17.97
C GLU A 550 -18.49 -8.08 18.40
N PHE A 551 -18.50 -6.75 18.45
CA PHE A 551 -17.41 -5.92 18.92
C PHE A 551 -17.85 -5.21 20.20
N PRO A 552 -17.51 -5.74 21.40
CA PRO A 552 -18.02 -5.23 22.67
C PRO A 552 -17.76 -3.72 22.88
N ASP A 553 -16.64 -3.23 22.34
CA ASP A 553 -16.17 -1.87 22.53
C ASP A 553 -16.34 -0.98 21.28
N LEU A 554 -17.11 -1.40 20.27
CA LEU A 554 -17.24 -0.66 19.01
C LEU A 554 -18.70 -0.62 18.50
N ASN A 555 -19.26 0.59 18.43
CA ASN A 555 -20.59 0.83 17.83
C ASN A 555 -20.49 1.40 16.40
N ALA A 556 -21.61 1.52 15.67
CA ALA A 556 -21.65 1.97 14.27
C ALA A 556 -21.17 3.42 14.03
N GLU A 557 -21.35 4.34 14.99
CA GLU A 557 -21.06 5.77 14.82
C GLU A 557 -19.62 6.15 15.19
N GLU A 558 -18.90 5.25 15.85
CA GLU A 558 -17.56 5.51 16.35
C GLU A 558 -16.52 5.75 15.23
N TYR A 559 -15.56 6.63 15.48
CA TYR A 559 -14.46 6.82 14.53
C TYR A 559 -13.36 5.82 14.83
N VAL A 560 -13.08 4.91 13.91
CA VAL A 560 -11.94 4.01 14.03
C VAL A 560 -10.77 4.58 13.23
N PRO A 561 -9.71 5.11 13.88
CA PRO A 561 -8.58 5.71 13.18
C PRO A 561 -7.73 4.66 12.45
N ASN A 562 -7.24 5.05 11.27
CA ASN A 562 -6.23 4.31 10.53
C ASN A 562 -4.87 4.32 11.25
N ASN A 563 -4.13 3.23 11.12
CA ASN A 563 -2.74 3.10 11.54
C ASN A 563 -1.80 3.57 10.43
N ASP A 564 -1.25 4.78 10.60
CA ASP A 564 -0.32 5.40 9.65
C ASP A 564 1.04 4.66 9.49
N VAL A 565 1.28 3.54 10.19
CA VAL A 565 2.48 2.69 9.98
C VAL A 565 2.59 2.23 8.52
N PHE A 566 1.46 1.99 7.85
CA PHE A 566 1.43 1.54 6.45
C PHE A 566 1.19 2.70 5.47
N TYR A 567 1.40 3.94 5.91
CA TYR A 567 1.12 5.11 5.08
C TYR A 567 1.95 5.08 3.79
N GLY A 568 1.24 5.21 2.67
CA GLY A 568 1.80 5.20 1.33
C GLY A 568 1.95 3.83 0.69
N LEU A 569 1.68 2.74 1.42
CA LEU A 569 1.81 1.36 0.92
C LEU A 569 0.46 0.72 0.53
N GLY A 570 -0.67 1.34 0.85
CA GLY A 570 -1.99 0.77 0.56
C GLY A 570 -3.00 0.92 1.68
N VAL A 571 -3.66 -0.18 2.00
CA VAL A 571 -4.77 -0.21 2.96
C VAL A 571 -4.21 -0.12 4.37
N GLN A 572 -4.74 0.81 5.16
CA GLN A 572 -4.31 1.05 6.52
C GLN A 572 -5.03 0.09 7.47
N ARG A 573 -4.32 -0.41 8.48
CA ARG A 573 -4.90 -1.24 9.54
C ARG A 573 -5.62 -0.41 10.60
N PRO A 574 -6.46 -0.99 11.46
CA PRO A 574 -6.92 -0.34 12.68
C PRO A 574 -5.72 0.14 13.53
N LYS A 575 -5.82 1.35 14.10
CA LYS A 575 -4.76 1.91 14.96
C LYS A 575 -4.63 1.18 16.31
N VAL A 576 -5.74 0.64 16.80
CA VAL A 576 -5.83 -0.11 18.05
C VAL A 576 -6.42 -1.47 17.75
N ALA A 577 -6.04 -2.46 18.55
CA ALA A 577 -6.67 -3.78 18.50
C ALA A 577 -8.17 -3.66 18.71
N ILE A 578 -8.96 -4.46 17.98
CA ILE A 578 -10.41 -4.51 18.09
C ILE A 578 -10.80 -5.87 18.65
N PRO A 579 -11.08 -5.97 19.96
CA PRO A 579 -11.61 -7.19 20.57
C PRO A 579 -12.93 -7.58 19.93
N PHE A 580 -13.16 -8.88 19.80
CA PHE A 580 -14.37 -9.40 19.20
C PHE A 580 -14.77 -10.72 19.85
N ARG A 581 -16.04 -11.07 19.73
CA ARG A 581 -16.54 -12.42 19.97
C ARG A 581 -17.20 -12.97 18.72
N ILE A 582 -17.03 -14.26 18.47
CA ILE A 582 -17.56 -14.95 17.29
C ILE A 582 -18.24 -16.26 17.66
N ARG A 583 -19.35 -16.58 16.98
CA ARG A 583 -19.99 -17.90 17.01
C ARG A 583 -20.63 -18.20 15.66
N ARG A 584 -20.85 -19.48 15.36
CA ARG A 584 -21.59 -19.92 14.18
C ARG A 584 -23.08 -19.62 14.35
N LEU A 585 -23.74 -19.18 13.27
CA LEU A 585 -25.18 -18.97 13.22
C LEU A 585 -25.93 -20.29 13.47
N GLU A 586 -26.97 -20.24 14.30
CA GLU A 586 -27.94 -21.33 14.40
C GLU A 586 -28.78 -21.32 13.13
N ARG A 587 -28.56 -22.30 12.25
CA ARG A 587 -29.49 -22.52 11.13
C ARG A 587 -30.75 -23.14 11.70
N SER A 588 -31.88 -22.43 11.62
CA SER A 588 -33.20 -23.03 11.78
C SER A 588 -33.28 -24.22 10.81
N GLN A 589 -33.43 -25.43 11.33
CA GLN A 589 -33.59 -26.64 10.52
C GLN A 589 -34.86 -26.57 9.66
#